data_AF-A0A9X6KL80-F1
#
_entry.id   AF-A0A9X6KL80-F1
#
_cell.length_a   1.000
_cell.length_b   1.000
_cell.length_c   1.000
_cell.angle_alpha   90.00
_cell.angle_beta   90.00
_cell.angle_gamma   90.00
#
_symmetry.space_group_name_H-M   'P 1'
#
loop_
_entity.id
_entity.type
_entity.pdbx_description
1 polymer ?
#
loop_
_entity_poly.entity_id
_entity_poly.type
_entity_poly.pdbx_seq_one_letter_code
_entity_poly.pdbx_strand_id
1 'polypeptide(L)'
;PEYIGLFLIGLWAGKKNIFKRVPELIKKIRFLQWSSLCISCLLSYPIIYYFIKTDVYYSQDVQLWILFGGKMLAIFYICTLLRVCENKKYIECLHPFMNVGQYALTNYITQSILTLVILSWCFKDVSHVYYWQLCIFGLLIIFVQIIFSKIWSKYFRYGPIEWVWRKGVYKK
;
A
#
# COMPACT_ATOMS: atom_id res chain seq x y z
N PRO A 1 -8.05 0.87 19.13
CA PRO A 1 -8.52 2.27 19.27
C PRO A 1 -8.20 3.15 18.04
N GLU A 2 -6.97 3.13 17.54
CA GLU A 2 -6.52 4.04 16.47
C GLU A 2 -7.25 3.84 15.13
N TYR A 3 -7.43 2.58 14.70
CA TYR A 3 -8.10 2.26 13.43
C TYR A 3 -9.54 2.74 13.37
N ILE A 4 -10.24 2.75 14.51
CA ILE A 4 -11.62 3.27 14.60
C ILE A 4 -11.63 4.78 14.34
N GLY A 5 -10.68 5.52 14.91
CA GLY A 5 -10.55 6.95 14.67
C GLY A 5 -10.29 7.28 13.19
N LEU A 6 -9.36 6.57 12.56
CA LEU A 6 -9.07 6.71 11.13
C LEU A 6 -10.28 6.34 10.25
N PHE A 7 -11.00 5.28 10.61
CA PHE A 7 -12.23 4.89 9.93
C PHE A 7 -13.31 5.97 10.02
N LEU A 8 -13.51 6.57 11.20
CA LEU A 8 -14.47 7.65 11.40
C LEU A 8 -14.09 8.91 10.62
N ILE A 9 -12.80 9.24 10.52
CA ILE A 9 -12.31 10.34 9.68
C ILE A 9 -12.64 10.08 8.21
N GLY A 10 -12.41 8.86 7.72
CA GLY A 10 -12.77 8.45 6.36
C GLY A 10 -14.29 8.57 6.12
N LEU A 11 -15.10 8.11 7.08
CA LEU A 11 -16.56 8.19 7.02
C LEU A 11 -17.06 9.65 7.03
N TRP A 12 -16.45 10.52 7.82
CA TRP A 12 -16.73 11.95 7.84
C TRP A 12 -16.37 12.61 6.49
N ALA A 13 -15.21 12.30 5.92
CA ALA A 13 -14.78 12.78 4.61
C ALA A 13 -15.74 12.34 3.49
N GLY A 14 -16.24 11.11 3.56
CA GLY A 14 -17.27 10.57 2.68
C GLY A 14 -18.59 11.33 2.81
N LYS A 15 -19.09 11.55 4.03
CA LYS A 15 -20.33 12.32 4.28
C LYS A 15 -20.24 13.76 3.79
N LYS A 16 -19.07 14.39 3.86
CA LYS A 16 -18.82 15.74 3.34
C LYS A 16 -18.62 15.78 1.81
N ASN A 17 -18.76 14.65 1.12
CA ASN A 17 -18.54 14.50 -0.32
C ASN A 17 -17.19 15.05 -0.80
N ILE A 18 -16.15 14.97 0.06
CA ILE A 18 -14.81 15.52 -0.26
C ILE A 18 -14.26 14.87 -1.54
N PHE A 19 -14.53 13.57 -1.73
CA PHE A 19 -14.13 12.80 -2.91
C PHE A 19 -14.77 13.25 -4.23
N LYS A 20 -15.93 13.93 -4.19
CA LYS A 20 -16.58 14.50 -5.38
C LYS A 20 -16.19 15.96 -5.63
N ARG A 21 -15.69 16.65 -4.59
CA ARG A 21 -15.32 18.07 -4.61
C ARG A 21 -13.81 18.28 -4.74
N VAL A 22 -13.09 17.26 -5.18
CA VAL A 22 -11.64 17.33 -5.42
C VAL A 22 -11.27 18.40 -6.45
N PRO A 23 -12.02 18.64 -7.57
CA PRO A 23 -11.71 19.72 -8.49
C PRO A 23 -11.71 21.09 -7.80
N GLU A 24 -12.70 21.34 -6.93
CA GLU A 24 -12.84 22.59 -6.18
C GLU A 24 -11.72 22.78 -5.14
N LEU A 25 -11.27 21.68 -4.53
CA LEU A 25 -10.32 21.67 -3.42
C LEU A 25 -8.86 21.46 -3.86
N ILE A 26 -8.58 21.43 -5.16
CA ILE A 26 -7.29 21.01 -5.70
C ILE A 26 -6.10 21.82 -5.17
N LYS A 27 -6.27 23.13 -4.93
CA LYS A 27 -5.22 23.99 -4.36
C LYS A 27 -4.91 23.60 -2.91
N LYS A 28 -5.94 23.35 -2.10
CA LYS A 28 -5.81 22.92 -0.70
C LYS A 28 -5.19 21.52 -0.61
N ILE A 29 -5.62 20.60 -1.48
CA ILE A 29 -5.08 19.23 -1.54
C ILE A 29 -3.61 19.26 -1.95
N ARG A 30 -3.23 20.09 -2.93
CA ARG A 30 -1.83 20.25 -3.33
C ARG A 30 -0.97 20.82 -2.20
N PHE A 31 -1.46 21.85 -1.52
CA PHE A 31 -0.76 22.41 -0.35
C PHE A 31 -0.55 21.35 0.73
N LEU A 32 -1.63 20.62 1.09
CA LEU A 32 -1.59 19.56 2.09
C LEU A 32 -0.66 18.41 1.70
N GLN A 33 -0.62 18.05 0.41
CA GLN A 33 0.27 17.02 -0.11
C GLN A 33 1.74 17.42 0.05
N TRP A 34 2.13 18.62 -0.40
CA TRP A 34 3.53 19.05 -0.29
C TRP A 34 3.93 19.34 1.15
N SER A 35 3.05 19.91 1.97
CA SER A 35 3.34 20.13 3.39
C SER A 35 3.50 18.81 4.14
N SER A 36 2.64 17.82 3.91
CA SER A 36 2.76 16.49 4.53
C SER A 36 4.02 15.76 4.07
N LEU A 37 4.42 15.89 2.80
CA LEU A 37 5.69 15.33 2.31
C LEU A 37 6.89 15.98 3.00
N CYS A 38 6.94 17.31 3.07
CA CYS A 38 8.03 18.02 3.74
C CYS A 38 8.13 17.63 5.21
N ILE A 39 7.00 17.57 5.92
CA ILE A 39 6.99 17.15 7.32
C ILE A 39 7.42 15.69 7.46
N SER A 40 6.96 14.79 6.58
CA SER A 40 7.39 13.39 6.60
C SER A 40 8.90 13.24 6.38
N CYS A 41 9.50 14.02 5.48
CA CYS A 41 10.95 14.03 5.28
C CYS A 41 11.69 14.51 6.54
N LEU A 42 11.20 15.57 7.20
CA LEU A 42 11.79 16.05 8.45
C LEU A 42 11.70 15.00 9.57
N LEU A 43 10.56 14.32 9.70
CA LEU A 43 10.36 13.25 10.67
C LEU A 43 11.21 12.01 10.38
N SER A 44 11.64 11.81 9.13
CA SER A 44 12.49 10.68 8.74
C SER A 44 13.96 10.85 9.12
N TYR A 45 14.44 12.09 9.33
CA TYR A 45 15.83 12.37 9.70
C TYR A 45 16.30 11.67 10.99
N PRO A 46 15.60 11.78 12.14
CA PRO A 46 16.02 11.09 13.37
C PRO A 46 15.99 9.57 13.23
N ILE A 47 15.09 9.03 12.40
CA ILE A 47 14.97 7.59 12.13
C ILE A 47 16.23 7.07 11.41
N ILE A 48 16.64 7.77 10.35
CA ILE A 48 17.81 7.41 9.56
C ILE A 48 19.09 7.57 10.40
N TYR A 49 19.19 8.68 11.16
CA TYR A 49 20.34 8.92 12.03
C TYR A 49 20.51 7.81 13.08
N TYR A 50 19.41 7.40 13.72
CA TYR A 50 19.44 6.31 14.70
C TYR A 50 19.82 4.97 14.07
N PHE A 51 19.26 4.67 12.89
CA PHE A 51 19.56 3.45 12.15
C PHE A 51 21.05 3.35 11.80
N ILE A 52 21.67 4.42 11.27
CA ILE A 52 23.10 4.44 10.93
C ILE A 52 23.98 4.22 12.16
N LYS A 53 23.56 4.70 13.35
CA LYS A 53 24.37 4.62 14.56
C LYS A 53 24.28 3.27 15.27
N THR A 54 23.14 2.60 15.20
CA THR A 54 22.84 1.43 16.03
C THR A 54 22.57 0.15 15.24
N ASP A 55 22.44 0.24 13.91
CA ASP A 55 21.93 -0.82 13.02
C ASP A 55 20.55 -1.37 13.43
N VAL A 56 19.84 -0.68 14.33
CA VAL A 56 18.51 -1.06 14.81
C VAL A 56 17.47 -0.14 14.19
N TYR A 57 16.59 -0.73 13.38
CA TYR A 57 15.49 -0.01 12.72
C TYR A 57 14.31 0.30 13.66
N TYR A 58 14.08 -0.56 14.65
CA TYR A 58 12.94 -0.46 15.54
C TYR A 58 13.40 -0.39 17.00
N SER A 59 13.27 0.81 17.58
CA SER A 59 13.61 1.07 18.98
C SER A 59 12.56 1.99 19.61
N GLN A 60 12.42 1.90 20.93
CA GLN A 60 11.51 2.72 21.73
C GLN A 60 11.76 4.22 21.52
N ASP A 61 13.03 4.61 21.30
CA ASP A 61 13.46 6.00 21.08
C ASP A 61 12.92 6.60 19.77
N VAL A 62 12.71 5.74 18.77
CA VAL A 62 12.35 6.12 17.39
C VAL A 62 10.88 5.83 17.08
N GLN A 63 10.20 5.04 17.91
CA GLN A 63 8.84 4.55 17.68
C GLN A 63 7.82 5.68 17.46
N LEU A 64 7.92 6.77 18.22
CA LEU A 64 7.05 7.93 18.05
C LEU A 64 7.27 8.61 16.69
N TRP A 65 8.53 8.77 16.27
CA TRP A 65 8.89 9.36 14.97
C TRP A 65 8.37 8.50 13.82
N ILE A 66 8.49 7.18 13.91
CA ILE A 66 7.95 6.22 12.94
C ILE A 66 6.42 6.35 12.87
N LEU A 67 5.75 6.42 14.03
CA LEU A 67 4.29 6.46 14.12
C LEU A 67 3.71 7.76 13.52
N PHE A 68 4.32 8.92 13.80
CA PHE A 68 3.89 10.19 13.21
C PHE A 68 4.30 10.33 11.75
N GLY A 69 5.53 9.93 11.40
CA GLY A 69 6.04 9.95 10.03
C GLY A 69 5.15 9.13 9.09
N GLY A 70 4.78 7.91 9.52
CA GLY A 70 3.87 7.05 8.76
C GLY A 70 2.49 7.67 8.51
N LYS A 71 1.92 8.38 9.50
CA LYS A 71 0.62 9.06 9.32
C LYS A 71 0.72 10.26 8.37
N MET A 72 1.80 11.04 8.46
CA MET A 72 2.02 12.15 7.53
C MET A 72 2.22 11.65 6.09
N LEU A 73 2.95 10.55 5.92
CA LEU A 73 3.10 9.90 4.63
C LEU A 73 1.77 9.32 4.11
N ALA A 74 0.92 8.79 4.98
CA ALA A 74 -0.41 8.33 4.61
C ALA A 74 -1.29 9.48 4.07
N ILE A 75 -1.22 10.67 4.68
CA ILE A 75 -1.91 11.87 4.18
C ILE A 75 -1.39 12.22 2.78
N PHE A 76 -0.07 12.21 2.58
CA PHE A 76 0.55 12.43 1.27
C PHE A 76 0.03 11.43 0.22
N TYR A 77 -0.03 10.14 0.56
CA TYR A 77 -0.56 9.10 -0.34
C TYR A 77 -2.04 9.31 -0.67
N ILE A 78 -2.88 9.62 0.32
CA ILE A 78 -4.30 9.92 0.10
C ILE A 78 -4.45 11.12 -0.85
N CYS A 79 -3.76 12.23 -0.60
CA CYS A 79 -3.83 13.39 -1.48
C CYS A 79 -3.32 13.11 -2.90
N THR A 80 -2.27 12.29 -3.02
CA THR A 80 -1.75 11.83 -4.31
C THR A 80 -2.80 11.03 -5.06
N LEU A 81 -3.44 10.06 -4.42
CA LEU A 81 -4.50 9.24 -5.01
C LEU A 81 -5.69 10.08 -5.44
N LEU A 82 -6.14 11.03 -4.60
CA LEU A 82 -7.23 11.94 -4.96
C LEU A 82 -6.92 12.71 -6.25
N ARG A 83 -5.69 13.23 -6.39
CA ARG A 83 -5.29 13.96 -7.60
C ARG A 83 -5.15 13.06 -8.82
N VAL A 84 -4.70 11.82 -8.64
CA VAL A 84 -4.56 10.83 -9.70
C VAL A 84 -5.94 10.42 -10.23
N CYS A 85 -6.89 10.18 -9.34
CA CYS A 85 -8.27 9.79 -9.70
C CYS A 85 -9.06 10.89 -10.40
N GLU A 86 -8.65 12.16 -10.31
CA GLU A 86 -9.27 13.26 -11.06
C GLU A 86 -8.86 13.29 -12.53
N ASN A 87 -7.70 12.73 -12.87
CA ASN A 87 -7.14 12.85 -14.21
C ASN A 87 -7.33 11.54 -14.98
N LYS A 88 -8.19 11.57 -16.02
CA LYS A 88 -8.51 10.39 -16.84
C LYS A 88 -7.27 9.70 -17.41
N LYS A 89 -6.28 10.46 -17.88
CA LYS A 89 -5.02 9.93 -18.41
C LYS A 89 -4.24 9.10 -17.37
N TYR A 90 -4.24 9.52 -16.10
CA TYR A 90 -3.58 8.74 -15.06
C TYR A 90 -4.37 7.49 -14.72
N ILE A 91 -5.70 7.58 -14.65
CA ILE A 91 -6.56 6.40 -14.45
C ILE A 91 -6.32 5.35 -15.54
N GLU A 92 -6.20 5.75 -16.79
CA GLU A 92 -5.89 4.84 -17.91
C GLU A 92 -4.54 4.11 -17.71
N CYS A 93 -3.52 4.81 -17.22
CA CYS A 93 -2.24 4.19 -16.87
C CYS A 93 -2.36 3.20 -15.71
N LEU A 94 -3.29 3.42 -14.78
CA LEU A 94 -3.58 2.53 -13.66
C LEU A 94 -4.49 1.34 -14.03
N HIS A 95 -5.04 1.30 -15.23
CA HIS A 95 -5.94 0.22 -15.66
C HIS A 95 -5.36 -1.20 -15.51
N PRO A 96 -4.06 -1.48 -15.75
CA PRO A 96 -3.48 -2.80 -15.48
C PRO A 96 -3.54 -3.21 -14.00
N PHE A 97 -3.45 -2.24 -13.08
CA PHE A 97 -3.54 -2.46 -11.64
C PHE A 97 -4.98 -2.72 -11.19
N MET A 98 -5.99 -2.31 -11.95
CA MET A 98 -7.39 -2.62 -11.64
C MET A 98 -7.63 -4.14 -11.60
N ASN A 99 -7.01 -4.90 -12.51
CA ASN A 99 -7.14 -6.37 -12.54
C ASN A 99 -6.52 -7.01 -11.29
N VAL A 100 -5.40 -6.45 -10.80
CA VAL A 100 -4.76 -6.92 -9.56
C VAL A 100 -5.65 -6.64 -8.35
N GLY A 101 -6.30 -5.47 -8.32
CA GLY A 101 -7.22 -5.09 -7.26
C GLY A 101 -8.50 -5.93 -7.21
N GLN A 102 -8.99 -6.42 -8.36
CA GLN A 102 -10.16 -7.32 -8.40
C GLN A 102 -9.92 -8.64 -7.68
N TYR A 103 -8.67 -9.10 -7.65
CA TYR A 103 -8.25 -10.35 -7.00
C TYR A 103 -7.33 -10.09 -5.81
N ALA A 104 -7.59 -9.00 -5.06
CA ALA A 104 -6.72 -8.56 -3.98
C ALA A 104 -6.46 -9.65 -2.93
N LEU A 105 -7.46 -10.47 -2.58
CA LEU A 105 -7.30 -11.53 -1.58
C LEU A 105 -6.50 -12.70 -2.15
N THR A 106 -6.80 -13.15 -3.37
CA THR A 106 -6.00 -14.18 -4.04
C THR A 106 -4.56 -13.74 -4.19
N ASN A 107 -4.32 -12.53 -4.68
CA ASN A 107 -2.98 -11.98 -4.90
C ASN A 107 -2.21 -11.85 -3.59
N TYR A 108 -2.85 -11.38 -2.52
CA TYR A 108 -2.23 -11.30 -1.20
C TYR A 108 -1.78 -12.67 -0.69
N ILE A 109 -2.67 -13.67 -0.68
CA ILE A 109 -2.33 -15.01 -0.19
C ILE A 109 -1.27 -15.68 -1.09
N THR A 110 -1.41 -15.55 -2.41
CA THR A 110 -0.43 -16.08 -3.36
C THR A 110 0.94 -15.41 -3.16
N GLN A 111 0.97 -14.10 -2.92
CA GLN A 111 2.20 -13.36 -2.63
C GLN A 111 2.84 -13.88 -1.35
N SER A 112 2.05 -14.05 -0.28
CA SER A 112 2.55 -14.57 1.00
C SER A 112 3.12 -15.97 0.85
N ILE A 113 2.41 -16.88 0.16
CA ILE A 113 2.88 -18.25 -0.07
C ILE A 113 4.16 -18.26 -0.91
N LEU A 114 4.20 -17.53 -2.03
CA LEU A 114 5.39 -17.43 -2.88
C LEU A 114 6.58 -16.86 -2.10
N THR A 115 6.35 -15.81 -1.32
CA THR A 115 7.38 -15.18 -0.49
C THR A 115 7.93 -16.18 0.53
N LEU A 116 7.07 -16.90 1.24
CA LEU A 116 7.49 -17.93 2.20
C LEU A 116 8.27 -19.06 1.53
N VAL A 117 7.72 -19.66 0.47
CA VAL A 117 8.35 -20.79 -0.24
C VAL A 117 9.72 -20.40 -0.79
N ILE A 118 9.81 -19.25 -1.46
CA ILE A 118 11.04 -18.84 -2.11
C ILE A 118 12.08 -18.39 -1.08
N LEU A 119 11.70 -17.66 -0.02
CA LEU A 119 12.64 -17.33 1.05
C LEU A 119 13.16 -18.60 1.74
N SER A 120 12.29 -19.54 2.07
CA SER A 120 12.69 -20.80 2.71
C SER A 120 13.55 -21.70 1.82
N TRP A 121 13.38 -21.65 0.49
CA TRP A 121 14.13 -22.51 -0.43
C TRP A 121 15.43 -21.87 -0.92
N CYS A 122 15.43 -20.57 -1.20
CA CYS A 122 16.59 -19.84 -1.71
C CYS A 122 17.55 -19.42 -0.59
N PHE A 123 17.04 -19.14 0.62
CA PHE A 123 17.85 -18.66 1.74
C PHE A 123 17.75 -19.62 2.92
N LYS A 124 18.84 -20.37 3.17
CA LYS A 124 18.97 -21.18 4.40
C LYS A 124 18.96 -20.30 5.66
N ASP A 125 19.57 -19.11 5.57
CA ASP A 125 19.59 -18.09 6.62
C ASP A 125 19.11 -16.75 6.06
N VAL A 126 17.89 -16.35 6.43
CA VAL A 126 17.25 -15.10 5.98
C VAL A 126 17.92 -13.86 6.60
N SER A 127 18.72 -14.03 7.66
CA SER A 127 19.45 -12.97 8.37
C SER A 127 20.55 -12.31 7.54
N HIS A 128 21.05 -12.95 6.48
CA HIS A 128 22.11 -12.41 5.62
C HIS A 128 21.60 -11.76 4.33
N VAL A 129 20.28 -11.65 4.15
CA VAL A 129 19.72 -11.06 2.94
C VAL A 129 19.69 -9.54 3.06
N TYR A 130 20.34 -8.86 2.11
CA TYR A 130 20.32 -7.41 2.08
C TYR A 130 18.93 -6.88 1.67
N TYR A 131 18.50 -5.77 2.27
CA TYR A 131 17.20 -5.16 1.98
C TYR A 131 16.96 -4.85 0.50
N TRP A 132 17.99 -4.48 -0.26
CA TRP A 132 17.85 -4.20 -1.69
C TRP A 132 17.51 -5.47 -2.50
N GLN A 133 18.02 -6.64 -2.09
CA GLN A 133 17.71 -7.92 -2.74
C GLN A 133 16.24 -8.29 -2.52
N LEU A 134 15.74 -8.09 -1.29
CA LEU A 134 14.33 -8.28 -0.96
C LEU A 134 13.43 -7.34 -1.76
N CYS A 135 13.84 -6.09 -1.99
CA CYS A 135 13.10 -5.15 -2.83
C CYS A 135 12.98 -5.62 -4.28
N ILE A 136 14.09 -6.04 -4.90
CA ILE A 136 14.08 -6.58 -6.27
C ILE A 136 13.20 -7.82 -6.35
N PHE A 137 13.32 -8.70 -5.36
CA PHE A 137 12.51 -9.91 -5.28
C PHE A 137 11.01 -9.61 -5.17
N GLY A 138 10.62 -8.66 -4.33
CA GLY A 138 9.23 -8.20 -4.23
C GLY A 138 8.70 -7.61 -5.53
N LEU A 139 9.50 -6.81 -6.24
CA LEU A 139 9.14 -6.26 -7.55
C LEU A 139 8.90 -7.36 -8.59
N LEU A 140 9.74 -8.40 -8.60
CA LEU A 140 9.56 -9.56 -9.49
C LEU A 140 8.26 -10.30 -9.20
N ILE A 141 7.94 -10.56 -7.92
CA ILE A 141 6.68 -11.21 -7.55
C ILE A 141 5.50 -10.38 -8.03
N ILE A 142 5.50 -9.07 -7.75
CA ILE A 142 4.42 -8.17 -8.16
C ILE A 142 4.25 -8.17 -9.68
N PHE A 143 5.35 -8.14 -10.43
CA PHE A 143 5.31 -8.18 -11.89
C PHE A 143 4.67 -9.47 -12.42
N VAL A 144 5.07 -10.63 -11.88
CA VAL A 144 4.47 -11.92 -12.21
C VAL A 144 2.98 -11.95 -11.86
N GLN A 145 2.60 -11.41 -10.69
CA GLN A 145 1.21 -11.35 -10.25
C GLN A 145 0.34 -10.43 -11.12
N ILE A 146 0.88 -9.32 -11.63
CA ILE A 146 0.18 -8.45 -12.57
C ILE A 146 -0.13 -9.23 -13.86
N ILE A 147 0.86 -9.94 -14.41
CA ILE A 147 0.67 -10.75 -15.62
C ILE A 147 -0.34 -11.86 -15.37
N PHE A 148 -0.19 -12.60 -14.27
CA PHE A 148 -1.10 -13.66 -13.90
C PHE A 148 -2.54 -13.14 -13.72
N SER A 149 -2.74 -12.04 -13.00
CA SER A 149 -4.04 -11.41 -12.81
C SER A 149 -4.67 -10.97 -14.13
N LYS A 150 -3.87 -10.45 -15.06
CA LYS A 150 -4.34 -10.04 -16.38
C LYS A 150 -4.78 -11.22 -17.23
N ILE A 151 -4.01 -12.32 -17.23
CA ILE A 151 -4.37 -13.55 -17.95
C ILE A 151 -5.62 -14.18 -17.31
N TRP A 152 -5.66 -14.27 -15.98
CA TRP A 152 -6.77 -14.85 -15.23
C TRP A 152 -8.08 -14.10 -15.47
N SER A 153 -8.03 -12.76 -15.53
CA SER A 153 -9.18 -11.90 -15.81
C SER A 153 -9.86 -12.19 -17.15
N LYS A 154 -9.13 -12.74 -18.13
CA LYS A 154 -9.71 -13.16 -19.41
C LYS A 154 -10.60 -14.40 -19.28
N TYR A 155 -10.35 -15.27 -18.31
CA TYR A 155 -11.03 -16.55 -18.16
C TYR A 155 -12.03 -16.59 -17.00
N PHE A 156 -11.75 -15.89 -15.89
CA PHE A 156 -12.54 -15.98 -14.66
C PHE A 156 -12.88 -14.60 -14.08
N ARG A 157 -14.14 -14.42 -13.68
CA ARG A 157 -14.62 -13.17 -13.04
C ARG A 157 -14.16 -12.99 -11.60
N TYR A 158 -13.75 -14.06 -10.93
CA TYR A 158 -13.31 -14.04 -9.53
C TYR A 158 -11.99 -14.79 -9.37
N GLY A 159 -11.21 -14.40 -8.37
CA GLY A 159 -10.05 -15.16 -7.97
C GLY A 159 -10.48 -16.46 -7.28
N PRO A 160 -9.64 -17.50 -7.31
CA PRO A 160 -9.94 -18.80 -6.69
C PRO A 160 -10.32 -18.66 -5.22
N ILE A 161 -9.61 -17.80 -4.47
CA ILE A 161 -9.85 -17.62 -3.04
C ILE A 161 -11.10 -16.78 -2.79
N GLU A 162 -11.32 -15.70 -3.56
CA GLU A 162 -12.55 -14.91 -3.48
C GLU A 162 -13.78 -15.75 -3.80
N TRP A 163 -13.67 -16.71 -4.73
CA TRP A 163 -14.74 -17.65 -5.04
C TRP A 163 -15.04 -18.57 -3.85
N VAL A 164 -14.02 -19.16 -3.23
CA VAL A 164 -14.18 -19.99 -2.01
C VAL A 164 -14.78 -19.17 -0.88
N TRP A 165 -14.27 -17.95 -0.66
CA TRP A 165 -14.79 -17.03 0.36
C TRP A 165 -16.26 -16.70 0.14
N ARG A 166 -16.66 -16.38 -1.10
CA ARG A 166 -18.07 -16.11 -1.40
C ARG A 166 -18.92 -17.36 -1.20
N LYS A 167 -18.43 -18.55 -1.57
CA LYS A 167 -19.14 -19.82 -1.32
C LYS A 167 -19.26 -20.15 0.17
N GLY A 168 -18.29 -19.76 1.00
CA GLY A 168 -18.32 -19.98 2.45
C GLY A 168 -19.21 -18.98 3.19
N VAL A 169 -19.13 -17.70 2.84
CA VAL A 169 -19.86 -16.62 3.53
C VAL A 169 -21.30 -16.48 3.05
N TYR A 170 -21.55 -16.66 1.75
CA TYR A 170 -22.90 -16.57 1.17
C TYR A 170 -23.59 -17.94 1.05
N LYS A 171 -23.11 -18.97 1.77
CA LYS A 171 -23.92 -20.16 2.05
C LYS A 171 -24.98 -19.82 3.11
N LYS A 172 -25.93 -18.97 2.71
CA LYS A 172 -27.33 -18.86 3.13
C LYS A 172 -28.07 -18.12 2.03
#